data_AF-A0A7J9JHF6-F1
#
_entry.id   AF-A0A7J9JHF6-F1
#
_cell.length_a   1.000
_cell.length_b   1.000
_cell.length_c   1.000
_cell.angle_alpha   90.00
_cell.angle_beta   90.00
_cell.angle_gamma   90.00
#
_symmetry.space_group_name_H-M   'P 1'
#
loop_
_entity.id
_entity.type
_entity.pdbx_description
1 polymer ?
#
loop_
_entity_poly.entity_id
_entity_poly.type
_entity_poly.pdbx_seq_one_letter_code
_entity_poly.pdbx_strand_id
1 'polypeptide(L)'
;MITVLVDFTSAEDFSCDIESDGKVLIKGITTTGEKVVVKNSQVFHMLTQNLCPSGHFTVSFELPGPVDPEKVTSCLANGLLEAVVKK
;
A
#
# COMPACT_ATOMS: atom_id res chain seq x y z
N MET A 1 2.08 -4.68 -14.25
CA MET A 1 2.51 -3.60 -13.34
C MET A 1 1.34 -3.29 -12.45
N ILE A 2 1.57 -3.33 -11.14
CA ILE A 2 0.60 -3.03 -10.09
C ILE A 2 1.03 -1.69 -9.50
N THR A 3 0.10 -0.76 -9.38
CA THR A 3 0.34 0.55 -8.76
C THR A 3 -0.76 0.81 -7.74
N VAL A 4 -0.39 1.03 -6.49
CA VAL A 4 -1.34 1.29 -5.39
C VAL A 4 -0.92 2.57 -4.68
N LEU A 5 -1.85 3.52 -4.59
CA LEU A 5 -1.69 4.71 -3.76
C LEU A 5 -1.91 4.31 -2.29
N VAL A 6 -0.89 4.51 -1.47
CA VAL A 6 -0.88 4.22 -0.03
C VAL A 6 -0.50 5.49 0.73
N ASP A 7 -1.52 6.27 1.06
CA ASP A 7 -1.35 7.58 1.67
C ASP A 7 -0.88 7.49 3.13
N PHE A 8 0.15 8.27 3.47
CA PHE A 8 0.72 8.45 4.82
C PHE A 8 0.93 7.17 5.63
N THR A 9 1.27 6.07 4.94
CA THR A 9 1.70 4.81 5.57
C THR A 9 3.20 4.87 5.87
N SER A 10 3.60 4.33 7.02
CA SER A 10 5.02 4.11 7.34
C SER A 10 5.52 2.89 6.55
N ALA A 11 6.78 2.91 6.11
CA ALA A 11 7.35 1.75 5.41
C ALA A 11 7.52 0.52 6.34
N GLU A 12 7.57 0.74 7.66
CA GLU A 12 7.74 -0.32 8.66
C GLU A 12 6.44 -1.10 8.92
N ASP A 13 5.29 -0.43 8.79
CA ASP A 13 3.97 -1.05 9.03
C ASP A 13 3.35 -1.65 7.75
N PHE A 14 4.07 -1.58 6.63
CA PHE A 14 3.58 -1.97 5.32
C PHE A 14 4.12 -3.35 4.90
N SER A 15 3.25 -4.20 4.33
CA SER A 15 3.65 -5.44 3.66
C SER A 15 2.93 -5.62 2.32
N CYS A 16 3.63 -6.25 1.37
CA CYS A 16 3.08 -6.64 0.08
C CYS A 16 3.55 -8.06 -0.23
N ASP A 17 2.66 -9.03 0.01
CA ASP A 17 2.91 -10.44 -0.22
C ASP A 17 2.31 -10.84 -1.57
N ILE A 18 3.09 -11.51 -2.42
CA ILE A 18 2.64 -12.06 -3.70
C ILE A 18 2.88 -13.57 -3.65
N GLU A 19 1.80 -14.33 -3.59
CA GLU A 19 1.81 -15.78 -3.51
C GLU A 19 1.98 -16.40 -4.91
N SER A 20 2.46 -17.63 -4.96
CA SER A 20 2.75 -18.33 -6.23
C SER A 20 1.51 -18.66 -7.05
N ASP A 21 0.34 -18.68 -6.43
CA ASP A 21 -0.96 -18.82 -7.09
C ASP A 21 -1.45 -17.52 -7.75
N GLY A 22 -0.71 -16.42 -7.59
CA GLY A 22 -1.04 -15.10 -8.13
C GLY A 22 -1.86 -14.23 -7.18
N LYS A 23 -2.15 -14.68 -5.96
CA LYS A 23 -2.80 -13.84 -4.95
C LYS A 23 -1.84 -12.77 -4.44
N VAL A 24 -2.33 -11.54 -4.43
CA VAL A 24 -1.62 -10.37 -3.90
C VAL A 24 -2.32 -9.90 -2.64
N LEU A 25 -1.55 -9.73 -1.58
CA LEU A 25 -2.01 -9.26 -0.28
C LEU A 25 -1.18 -8.06 0.17
N ILE A 26 -1.83 -6.91 0.28
CA ILE A 26 -1.20 -5.68 0.74
C ILE A 26 -1.79 -5.33 2.10
N LYS A 27 -0.93 -5.14 3.10
CA LYS A 27 -1.31 -4.72 4.45
C LYS A 27 -0.57 -3.47 4.81
N GLY A 28 -1.21 -2.64 5.63
CA GLY A 28 -0.57 -1.44 6.12
C GLY A 28 -1.37 -0.77 7.22
N ILE A 29 -0.80 0.28 7.78
CA ILE A 29 -1.50 1.23 8.64
C ILE A 29 -1.52 2.57 7.91
N THR A 30 -2.69 3.19 7.77
CA THR A 30 -2.80 4.57 7.29
C THR A 30 -3.13 5.50 8.45
N THR A 31 -2.53 6.69 8.41
CA THR A 31 -2.84 7.78 9.36
C THR A 31 -3.78 8.82 8.74
N THR A 32 -4.18 8.63 7.47
CA THR A 32 -5.12 9.50 6.77
C THR A 32 -6.58 9.17 7.09
N GLY A 33 -7.51 10.01 6.64
CA GLY A 33 -8.93 9.95 7.01
C GLY A 33 -9.29 10.83 8.21
N GLU A 34 -8.31 11.16 9.04
CA GLU A 34 -8.45 12.11 10.14
C GLU A 34 -8.48 13.56 9.66
N LYS A 35 -9.14 14.42 10.45
CA LYS A 35 -9.19 15.87 10.18
C LYS A 35 -7.80 16.54 10.31
N VAL A 36 -6.96 15.99 11.18
CA VAL A 36 -5.60 16.46 11.44
C VAL A 36 -4.66 15.27 11.39
N VAL A 37 -3.62 15.36 10.58
CA VAL A 37 -2.59 14.32 10.42
C VAL A 37 -1.25 14.91 10.83
N VAL A 38 -0.48 14.16 11.65
CA VAL A 38 0.88 14.56 12.05
C VAL A 38 1.88 13.61 11.41
N LYS A 39 2.77 14.12 10.58
CA LYS A 39 3.82 13.33 9.91
C LYS A 39 5.10 14.13 9.82
N ASN A 40 6.24 13.50 10.10
CA ASN A 40 7.57 14.14 10.04
C ASN A 40 7.63 15.49 10.79
N SER A 41 7.05 15.53 12.00
CA SER A 41 6.92 16.72 12.84
C SER A 41 6.16 17.90 12.21
N GLN A 42 5.38 17.64 11.16
CA GLN A 42 4.51 18.61 10.51
C GLN A 42 3.05 18.25 10.77
N VAL A 43 2.21 19.27 10.92
CA VAL A 43 0.76 19.16 11.13
C VAL A 43 0.04 19.51 9.84
N PHE A 44 -0.79 18.60 9.36
CA PHE A 44 -1.57 18.75 8.13
C PHE A 44 -3.05 18.79 8.49
N HIS A 45 -3.75 19.82 8.03
CA HIS A 45 -5.21 19.93 8.13
C HIS A 45 -5.85 19.45 6.83
N MET A 46 -6.59 18.35 6.89
CA MET A 46 -7.25 17.80 5.71
C MET A 46 -8.44 18.67 5.31
N LEU A 47 -8.47 19.10 4.04
CA LEU A 47 -9.58 19.91 3.50
C LEU A 47 -10.82 19.05 3.20
N THR A 48 -10.63 17.79 2.84
CA THR A 48 -11.69 16.81 2.59
C THR A 48 -11.34 15.50 3.31
N GLN A 49 -12.35 14.74 3.73
CA GLN A 49 -12.19 13.46 4.43
C GLN A 49 -12.74 12.31 3.58
N ASN A 50 -12.43 12.32 2.29
CA ASN A 50 -12.88 11.29 1.33
C ASN A 50 -11.99 10.03 1.33
N LEU A 51 -11.07 9.94 2.29
CA LEU A 51 -10.15 8.81 2.46
C LEU A 51 -10.74 7.82 3.46
N CYS A 52 -10.25 6.58 3.41
CA CYS A 52 -10.58 5.59 4.43
C CYS A 52 -10.16 6.07 5.83
N PRO A 53 -10.85 5.63 6.91
CA PRO A 53 -10.46 5.96 8.27
C PRO A 53 -9.02 5.56 8.57
N SER A 54 -8.42 6.21 9.58
CA SER A 54 -7.11 5.81 10.06
C SER A 54 -7.14 4.40 10.65
N GLY A 55 -6.01 3.71 10.58
CA GLY A 55 -5.81 2.37 11.12
C GLY A 55 -5.36 1.35 10.08
N HIS A 56 -5.56 0.08 10.45
CA HIS A 56 -5.10 -1.05 9.65
C HIS A 56 -5.97 -1.21 8.40
N PHE A 57 -5.32 -1.41 7.26
CA PHE A 57 -5.99 -1.77 6.03
C PHE A 57 -5.44 -3.08 5.46
N THR A 58 -6.26 -3.71 4.63
CA THR A 58 -5.86 -4.88 3.85
C THR A 58 -6.51 -4.78 2.48
N VAL A 59 -5.71 -4.91 1.43
CA VAL A 59 -6.16 -4.99 0.04
C VAL A 59 -5.72 -6.35 -0.50
N SER A 60 -6.64 -7.06 -1.17
CA SER A 60 -6.38 -8.35 -1.77
C SER A 60 -6.94 -8.40 -3.18
N PHE A 61 -6.19 -8.96 -4.11
CA PHE A 61 -6.64 -9.23 -5.48
C PHE A 61 -5.85 -10.37 -6.09
N GLU A 62 -6.35 -10.95 -7.18
CA GLU A 62 -5.72 -12.08 -7.87
C GLU A 62 -5.17 -11.65 -9.22
N LEU A 63 -3.97 -12.13 -9.54
CA LEU A 63 -3.37 -11.98 -10.85
C LEU A 63 -3.90 -13.04 -11.83
N PRO A 64 -3.83 -12.81 -13.15
CA PRO A 64 -4.42 -13.70 -14.16
C PRO A 64 -3.74 -15.08 -14.32
N GLY A 65 -2.95 -15.53 -13.34
CA GLY A 65 -2.26 -16.81 -13.34
C GLY A 65 -1.13 -16.88 -12.32
N PRO A 66 -0.46 -18.05 -12.24
CA PRO A 66 0.63 -18.28 -11.31
C PRO A 66 1.78 -17.30 -11.51
N VAL A 67 2.46 -16.99 -10.42
CA VAL A 67 3.59 -16.05 -10.38
C VAL A 67 4.81 -16.78 -9.84
N ASP A 68 5.97 -16.48 -10.43
CA ASP A 68 7.26 -16.84 -9.88
C ASP A 68 7.69 -15.74 -8.88
N PRO A 69 7.73 -16.03 -7.56
CA PRO A 69 8.07 -15.03 -6.55
C PRO A 69 9.44 -14.38 -6.76
N GLU A 70 10.40 -15.11 -7.35
CA GLU A 70 11.75 -14.57 -7.61
C GLU A 70 11.76 -13.52 -8.73
N LYS A 71 10.72 -13.52 -9.57
CA LYS A 71 10.54 -12.56 -10.67
C LYS A 71 9.70 -11.34 -10.30
N VAL A 72 9.34 -11.22 -9.03
CA VAL A 72 8.61 -10.08 -8.50
C VAL A 72 9.60 -9.01 -8.02
N THR A 73 9.35 -7.77 -8.40
CA THR A 73 10.07 -6.61 -7.85
C THR A 73 9.05 -5.61 -7.34
N SER A 74 9.17 -5.18 -6.08
CA SER A 74 8.29 -4.19 -5.47
C SER A 74 9.09 -3.03 -4.88
N CYS A 75 8.50 -1.84 -4.89
CA CYS A 75 9.06 -0.63 -4.30
C CYS A 75 7.93 0.20 -3.70
N LEU A 76 8.13 0.67 -2.46
CA LEU A 76 7.25 1.65 -1.82
C LEU A 76 8.02 2.96 -1.68
N ALA A 77 7.56 4.01 -2.37
CA ALA A 77 8.16 5.34 -2.28
C ALA A 77 7.08 6.42 -2.33
N ASN A 78 7.18 7.42 -1.45
CA ASN A 78 6.31 8.61 -1.44
C ASN A 78 4.79 8.30 -1.38
N GLY A 79 4.41 7.18 -0.73
CA GLY A 79 3.02 6.75 -0.68
C GLY A 79 2.53 6.08 -1.97
N LEU A 80 3.42 5.63 -2.83
CA LEU A 80 3.11 4.85 -4.02
C LEU A 80 3.82 3.49 -3.92
N LEU A 81 3.04 2.41 -3.91
CA LEU A 81 3.54 1.07 -4.10
C LEU A 81 3.52 0.74 -5.58
N GLU A 82 4.69 0.39 -6.12
CA GLU A 82 4.81 -0.18 -7.45
C GLU A 82 5.32 -1.61 -7.34
N ALA A 83 4.62 -2.55 -7.99
CA ALA A 83 5.08 -3.93 -8.11
C ALA A 83 5.04 -4.39 -9.57
N VAL A 84 6.15 -4.98 -10.01
CA VAL A 84 6.32 -5.55 -11.35
C VAL A 84 6.46 -7.05 -11.22
N VAL A 85 5.54 -7.76 -11.85
CA VAL A 85 5.59 -9.21 -12.01
C VAL A 85 6.08 -9.50 -13.42
N LYS A 86 7.27 -10.09 -13.56
CA LYS A 86 7.78 -10.55 -14.86
C LYS A 86 7.23 -11.96 -15.13
N LYS A 87 6.82 -12.20 -16.38
CA LYS A 87 6.52 -13.56 -16.88
C LYS A 87 7.82 -14.20 -17.36
#